data_AF-A0A1Y4SJA7-F1
#
_entry.id   AF-A0A1Y4SJA7-F1
#
_cell.length_a   1.000
_cell.length_b   1.000
_cell.length_c   1.000
_cell.angle_alpha   90.00
_cell.angle_beta   90.00
_cell.angle_gamma   90.00
#
_symmetry.space_group_name_H-M   'P 1'
#
loop_
_entity.id
_entity.type
_entity.pdbx_description
1 polymer ?
#
loop_
_entity_poly.entity_id
_entity_poly.type
_entity_poly.pdbx_seq_one_letter_code
_entity_poly.pdbx_strand_id
1 'polypeptide(L)'
;MAGRKKKRINFIQFFVSHQEEIFGKVHTASGKSCLSAYEKQIVALDIKMNELIRQNGELTKDPLLLLGLFEMAVSQFGATVKTDSSRYRDDFLLLVASESEKEKG
;
A
#
# COMPACT_ATOMS: atom_id res chain seq x y z
N MET A 1 -3.00 8.55 -30.77
CA MET A 1 -2.28 8.81 -29.50
C MET A 1 -2.66 7.72 -28.51
N ALA A 2 -1.83 6.68 -28.36
CA ALA A 2 -2.06 5.67 -27.34
C ALA A 2 -1.82 6.33 -25.97
N GLY A 3 -2.88 6.57 -25.20
CA GLY A 3 -2.74 7.06 -23.84
C GLY A 3 -1.95 6.03 -23.04
N ARG A 4 -0.75 6.38 -22.57
CA ARG A 4 0.00 5.56 -21.61
C ARG A 4 -0.96 5.22 -20.46
N LYS A 5 -1.22 3.93 -20.22
CA LYS A 5 -1.95 3.51 -19.02
C LYS A 5 -1.20 4.10 -17.83
N LYS A 6 -1.85 5.02 -17.10
CA LYS A 6 -1.24 5.69 -15.95
C LYS A 6 -0.86 4.62 -14.93
N LYS A 7 0.41 4.59 -14.53
CA LYS A 7 0.94 3.73 -13.46
C LYS A 7 0.02 3.83 -12.24
N ARG A 8 -0.56 2.70 -11.85
CA ARG A 8 -1.44 2.60 -10.68
C ARG A 8 -1.16 1.29 -9.96
N ILE A 9 -0.66 1.41 -8.74
CA ILE A 9 -0.51 0.29 -7.82
C ILE A 9 -1.83 0.18 -7.03
N ASN A 10 -2.39 -1.02 -6.92
CA ASN A 10 -3.62 -1.25 -6.16
C ASN A 10 -3.31 -1.59 -4.70
N PHE A 11 -3.15 -0.56 -3.86
CA PHE A 11 -2.83 -0.76 -2.44
C PHE A 11 -4.04 -1.32 -1.68
N ILE A 12 -5.27 -1.08 -2.13
CA ILE A 12 -6.47 -1.67 -1.51
C ILE A 12 -6.39 -3.20 -1.56
N GLN A 13 -6.07 -3.76 -2.73
CA GLN A 13 -5.89 -5.21 -2.86
C GLN A 13 -4.74 -5.72 -1.99
N PHE A 14 -3.67 -4.93 -1.84
CA PHE A 14 -2.56 -5.27 -0.96
C PHE A 14 -3.01 -5.37 0.51
N PHE A 15 -3.84 -4.44 1.01
CA PHE A 15 -4.44 -4.56 2.34
C PHE A 15 -5.31 -5.81 2.50
N VAL A 16 -6.08 -6.17 1.47
CA VAL A 16 -6.92 -7.39 1.52
C VAL A 16 -6.05 -8.64 1.68
N SER A 17 -4.93 -8.71 0.95
CA SER A 17 -4.01 -9.85 0.99
C SER A 17 -3.15 -9.91 2.25
N HIS A 18 -2.82 -8.77 2.86
CA HIS A 18 -1.85 -8.67 3.97
C HIS A 18 -2.44 -8.06 5.25
N GLN A 19 -3.75 -8.15 5.45
CA GLN A 19 -4.40 -7.43 6.57
C GLN A 19 -3.84 -7.83 7.93
N GLU A 20 -3.50 -9.11 8.13
CA GLU A 20 -3.03 -9.60 9.42
C GLU A 20 -1.60 -9.14 9.69
N GLU A 21 -0.76 -9.11 8.68
CA GLU A 21 0.62 -8.62 8.74
C GLU A 21 0.66 -7.10 8.97
N ILE A 22 -0.26 -6.38 8.33
CA ILE A 22 -0.33 -4.92 8.39
C ILE A 22 -0.94 -4.45 9.72
N PHE A 23 -2.05 -5.05 10.15
CA PHE A 23 -2.76 -4.62 11.36
C PHE A 23 -2.40 -5.43 12.62
N GLY A 24 -1.65 -6.52 12.47
CA GLY A 24 -1.38 -7.50 13.53
C GLY A 24 -2.58 -8.40 13.88
N LYS A 25 -3.73 -8.22 13.21
CA LYS A 25 -4.99 -8.92 13.47
C LYS A 25 -6.00 -8.67 12.35
N VAL A 26 -6.93 -9.61 12.18
CA VAL A 26 -8.02 -9.50 11.18
C VAL A 26 -9.21 -8.67 11.71
N HIS A 27 -9.45 -8.69 13.02
CA HIS A 27 -10.59 -8.00 13.65
C HIS A 27 -10.14 -7.03 14.74
N THR A 28 -10.88 -5.93 14.90
CA THR A 28 -10.72 -4.98 16.01
C THR A 28 -11.25 -5.57 17.32
N ALA A 29 -10.99 -4.89 18.44
CA ALA A 29 -11.52 -5.29 19.75
C ALA A 29 -13.06 -5.31 19.81
N SER A 30 -13.74 -4.55 18.94
CA SER A 30 -15.20 -4.54 18.82
C SER A 30 -15.76 -5.59 17.84
N GLY A 31 -14.91 -6.48 17.31
CA GLY A 31 -15.30 -7.55 16.40
C GLY A 31 -15.51 -7.14 14.94
N LYS A 32 -15.30 -5.86 14.59
CA LYS A 32 -15.32 -5.40 13.19
C LYS A 32 -14.02 -5.82 12.48
N SER A 33 -14.09 -6.19 11.20
CA SER A 33 -12.86 -6.38 10.40
C SER A 33 -12.01 -5.10 10.41
N CYS A 34 -10.69 -5.23 10.49
CA CYS A 34 -9.77 -4.10 10.38
C CYS A 34 -9.94 -3.36 9.04
N LEU A 35 -10.21 -4.09 7.95
CA LEU A 35 -10.46 -3.49 6.63
C LEU A 35 -11.68 -2.57 6.65
N SER A 36 -12.77 -2.94 7.33
CA SER A 36 -13.96 -2.10 7.43
C SER A 36 -13.78 -0.97 8.46
N ALA A 37 -13.03 -1.20 9.54
CA ALA A 37 -12.76 -0.18 10.54
C ALA A 37 -11.90 0.97 9.99
N TYR A 38 -10.98 0.68 9.06
CA TYR A 38 -10.04 1.63 8.47
C TYR A 38 -10.28 1.90 6.98
N GLU A 39 -11.45 1.55 6.45
CA GLU A 39 -11.76 1.63 5.01
C GLU A 39 -11.45 3.01 4.41
N LYS A 40 -11.87 4.09 5.08
CA LYS A 40 -11.65 5.46 4.60
C LYS A 40 -10.16 5.81 4.54
N GLN A 41 -9.39 5.37 5.52
CA GLN A 41 -7.95 5.59 5.59
C GLN A 41 -7.22 4.78 4.52
N ILE A 42 -7.64 3.52 4.28
CA ILE A 42 -7.12 2.66 3.21
C ILE A 42 -7.34 3.30 1.84
N VAL A 43 -8.56 3.78 1.56
CA VAL A 43 -8.89 4.45 0.29
C VAL A 43 -8.10 5.75 0.13
N ALA A 44 -7.99 6.55 1.18
CA ALA A 44 -7.21 7.78 1.14
C ALA A 44 -5.71 7.52 0.89
N LEU A 45 -5.16 6.45 1.48
CA LEU A 45 -3.79 6.03 1.26
C LEU A 45 -3.58 5.57 -0.18
N ASP A 46 -4.47 4.74 -0.74
CA ASP A 46 -4.39 4.29 -2.14
C ASP A 46 -4.31 5.49 -3.09
N ILE A 47 -5.17 6.49 -2.89
CA ILE A 47 -5.19 7.71 -3.70
C ILE A 47 -3.86 8.47 -3.54
N LYS A 48 -3.45 8.78 -2.31
CA LYS A 48 -2.24 9.59 -2.05
C LYS A 48 -0.96 8.93 -2.54
N MET A 49 -0.80 7.62 -2.33
CA MET A 49 0.37 6.88 -2.80
C MET A 49 0.44 6.88 -4.32
N ASN A 50 -0.69 6.68 -5.01
CA ASN A 50 -0.73 6.74 -6.46
C ASN A 50 -0.53 8.17 -7.00
N GLU A 51 -1.02 9.20 -6.32
CA GLU A 51 -0.71 10.60 -6.65
C GLU A 51 0.78 10.89 -6.53
N LEU A 52 1.39 10.45 -5.43
CA LEU A 52 2.82 10.61 -5.17
C LEU A 52 3.67 9.92 -6.25
N ILE A 53 3.33 8.67 -6.59
CA ILE A 53 4.00 7.91 -7.67
C ILE A 53 3.87 8.62 -9.03
N ARG A 54 2.69 9.20 -9.32
CA ARG A 54 2.46 9.93 -10.58
C ARG A 54 3.22 11.23 -10.65
N GLN A 55 3.34 11.94 -9.53
CA GLN A 55 4.08 13.20 -9.44
C GLN A 55 5.60 12.96 -9.44
N ASN A 56 6.04 11.84 -8.86
CA ASN A 56 7.43 11.49 -8.72
C ASN A 56 7.68 10.03 -9.15
N GLY A 57 7.82 9.83 -10.47
CA GLY A 57 8.05 8.50 -11.06
C GLY A 57 9.29 7.79 -10.55
N GLU A 58 10.28 8.52 -10.02
CA GLU A 58 11.50 7.95 -9.42
C GLU A 58 11.20 7.15 -8.15
N LEU A 59 10.10 7.41 -7.43
CA LEU A 59 9.72 6.66 -6.23
C LEU A 59 9.49 5.17 -6.50
N THR A 60 9.09 4.83 -7.72
CA THR A 60 8.93 3.42 -8.11
C THR A 60 10.25 2.73 -8.43
N LYS A 61 11.33 3.50 -8.58
CA LYS A 61 12.71 2.99 -8.70
C LYS A 61 13.38 2.81 -7.34
N ASP A 62 12.81 3.41 -6.29
CA ASP A 62 13.18 3.17 -4.89
C ASP A 62 12.00 2.57 -4.11
N PRO A 63 11.73 1.26 -4.30
CA PRO A 63 10.59 0.60 -3.66
C PRO A 63 10.74 0.52 -2.12
N LEU A 64 11.95 0.69 -1.57
CA LEU A 64 12.17 0.73 -0.13
C LEU A 64 11.75 2.07 0.46
N LEU A 65 12.04 3.18 -0.21
CA LEU A 65 11.49 4.48 0.18
C LEU A 65 9.96 4.47 0.10
N LEU A 66 9.39 3.90 -0.96
CA LEU A 66 7.94 3.79 -1.11
C LEU A 66 7.30 2.91 0.00
N LEU A 67 7.98 1.83 0.40
CA LEU A 67 7.58 1.02 1.55
C LEU A 67 7.60 1.83 2.84
N GLY A 68 8.67 2.59 3.10
CA GLY A 68 8.74 3.43 4.31
C GLY A 68 7.63 4.49 4.37
N LEU A 69 7.27 5.08 3.22
CA LEU A 69 6.14 6.03 3.14
C LEU A 69 4.80 5.34 3.37
N PHE A 70 4.62 4.13 2.84
CA PHE A 70 3.45 3.29 3.09
C PHE A 70 3.31 2.98 4.58
N GLU A 71 4.36 2.49 5.22
CA GLU A 71 4.39 2.17 6.66
C GLU A 71 4.08 3.39 7.52
N MET A 72 4.71 4.52 7.21
CA MET A 72 4.46 5.78 7.90
C MET A 72 2.99 6.16 7.80
N ALA A 73 2.37 6.06 6.63
CA ALA A 73 0.96 6.37 6.44
C ALA A 73 0.04 5.38 7.19
N VAL A 74 0.36 4.08 7.19
CA VAL A 74 -0.42 3.06 7.91
C VAL A 74 -0.33 3.25 9.43
N SER A 75 0.83 3.61 9.96
CA SER A 75 0.99 3.87 11.41
C SER A 75 0.08 5.01 11.91
N GLN A 76 -0.36 5.89 11.02
CA GLN A 76 -1.29 6.98 11.32
C GLN A 76 -2.76 6.53 11.35
N PHE A 77 -3.09 5.29 10.96
CA PHE A 77 -4.48 4.82 10.94
C PHE A 77 -5.06 4.70 12.36
N GLY A 78 -4.22 4.41 13.34
CA GLY A 78 -4.60 4.45 14.76
C GLY A 78 -3.47 3.99 15.66
N ALA A 79 -3.49 4.44 16.92
CA ALA A 79 -2.42 4.20 17.91
C ALA A 79 -2.13 2.72 18.23
N THR A 80 -3.00 1.80 17.82
CA THR A 80 -2.84 0.35 18.04
C THR A 80 -2.38 -0.42 16.80
N VAL A 81 -2.25 0.25 15.66
CA VAL A 81 -1.71 -0.35 14.43
C VAL A 81 -0.19 -0.42 14.59
N LYS A 82 0.32 -1.63 14.79
CA LYS A 82 1.75 -1.92 14.84
C LYS A 82 2.09 -2.72 13.59
N THR A 83 2.52 -2.01 12.55
CA THR A 83 2.93 -2.63 11.29
C THR A 83 4.21 -3.42 11.49
N ASP A 84 4.22 -4.68 11.08
CA ASP A 84 5.44 -5.46 10.94
C ASP A 84 5.71 -5.67 9.45
N SER A 85 6.43 -4.72 8.83
CA SER A 85 6.74 -4.80 7.40
C SER A 85 7.63 -5.96 7.04
N SER A 86 8.39 -6.55 7.97
CA SER A 86 9.20 -7.72 7.66
C SER A 86 8.36 -8.88 7.10
N ARG A 87 7.07 -8.93 7.46
CA ARG A 87 6.13 -9.98 7.03
C ARG A 87 5.51 -9.77 5.64
N TYR A 88 5.50 -8.54 5.12
CA TYR A 88 4.90 -8.23 3.81
C TYR A 88 5.85 -7.46 2.87
N ARG A 89 7.09 -7.21 3.30
CA ARG A 89 8.09 -6.44 2.55
C ARG A 89 8.34 -7.03 1.18
N ASP A 90 8.63 -8.32 1.08
CA ASP A 90 9.00 -8.94 -0.19
C ASP A 90 7.83 -8.86 -1.20
N ASP A 91 6.60 -9.10 -0.73
CA ASP A 91 5.39 -8.97 -1.55
C ASP A 91 5.14 -7.52 -1.97
N PHE A 92 5.41 -6.55 -1.09
CA PHE A 92 5.33 -5.13 -1.44
C PHE A 92 6.35 -4.76 -2.53
N LEU A 93 7.61 -5.20 -2.39
CA LEU A 93 8.65 -4.94 -3.38
C LEU A 93 8.29 -5.57 -4.74
N LEU A 94 7.74 -6.80 -4.72
CA LEU A 94 7.26 -7.48 -5.93
C LEU A 94 6.09 -6.74 -6.58
N LEU A 95 5.14 -6.23 -5.79
CA LEU A 95 4.03 -5.41 -6.28
C LEU A 95 4.55 -4.17 -7.02
N VAL A 96 5.51 -3.44 -6.45
CA VAL A 96 6.07 -2.23 -7.07
C VAL A 96 6.89 -2.58 -8.32
N ALA A 97 7.65 -3.68 -8.28
CA ALA A 97 8.46 -4.14 -9.41
C ALA A 97 7.58 -4.57 -10.60
N SER A 98 6.55 -5.38 -10.37
CA SER A 98 5.64 -5.88 -11.42
C SER A 98 4.88 -4.74 -12.11
N GLU A 99 4.50 -3.70 -11.38
CA GLU A 99 3.87 -2.50 -11.94
C GLU A 99 4.87 -1.57 -12.65
N SER A 100 6.18 -1.76 -12.45
CA SER A 100 7.23 -1.06 -13.19
C SER A 100 7.63 -1.77 -14.49
N GLU A 101 7.47 -3.09 -14.58
CA GLU A 101 7.78 -3.87 -15.78
C GLU A 101 6.68 -3.79 -16.84
N LYS A 102 5.41 -3.65 -16.43
CA LYS A 102 4.25 -3.48 -17.34
C LYS A 102 4.32 -2.23 -18.24
N GLU A 103 5.26 -1.32 -18.02
CA GLU A 103 5.51 -0.13 -18.87
C GLU A 103 6.52 -0.38 -20.00
N LYS A 104 7.30 -1.48 -19.98
CA LYS A 104 8.32 -1.77 -21.00
C LYS A 104 7.83 -2.62 -22.17
N GLY A 105 6.58 -3.10 -22.12
CA GLY A 105 5.94 -3.94 -23.14
C GLY A 105 4.97 -3.18 -24.03
#